data_AF-A0A1E7FL79-F1
#
_entry.id   AF-A0A1E7FL79-F1
#
_cell.length_a   1.000
_cell.length_b   1.000
_cell.length_c   1.000
_cell.angle_alpha   90.00
_cell.angle_beta   90.00
_cell.angle_gamma   90.00
#
_symmetry.space_group_name_H-M   'P 1'
#
loop_
_entity.id
_entity.type
_entity.pdbx_description
1 polymer ?
#
loop_
_entity_poly.entity_id
_entity_poly.type
_entity_poly.pdbx_seq_one_letter_code
_entity_poly.pdbx_strand_id
1 'polypeptide(L)'
;MVKNPWLPVAAILLYGIFIKVGRAYFHNRQPLSWRTTLAMWNLSLSVFSFIGFTRVAPHLIHTLYHYSISEFFCFDPEQSYGSEPSTGLWLVLFVLSKFPELLDTFFIVIHKKPLILLHWYHHISVLAYCWVSYVNNTPPGIIFCAMNYAVHAIMYFYYFLMAVKLKPKWFNSYYITVAQISQMVVGVIVTVLGFIIPPMYGKECALKKENNIAALIMYGSYLLLFLQFFFKRYTTKKGGVSNKKSTKEE
;
A
#
# COMPACT_ATOMS: atom_id res chain seq x y z
N MET A 1 23.31 -6.34 8.72
CA MET A 1 22.13 -5.92 9.50
C MET A 1 21.10 -7.06 9.53
N VAL A 2 20.37 -7.19 10.64
CA VAL A 2 19.88 -8.48 11.16
C VAL A 2 18.81 -9.14 10.27
N LYS A 3 19.14 -10.34 9.78
CA LYS A 3 18.23 -11.31 9.16
C LYS A 3 17.26 -11.85 10.20
N ASN A 4 16.26 -11.07 10.63
CA ASN A 4 15.20 -11.53 11.54
C ASN A 4 13.93 -11.86 10.74
N PRO A 5 13.89 -12.99 9.99
CA PRO A 5 12.70 -13.36 9.23
C PRO A 5 11.50 -13.68 10.13
N TRP A 6 11.74 -13.97 11.41
CA TRP A 6 10.68 -14.29 12.37
C TRP A 6 9.81 -13.08 12.73
N LEU A 7 10.33 -11.84 12.62
CA LEU A 7 9.60 -10.63 13.01
C LEU A 7 8.32 -10.39 12.17
N PRO A 8 8.39 -10.34 10.82
CA PRO A 8 7.18 -10.19 10.01
C PRO A 8 6.24 -11.39 10.15
N VAL A 9 6.77 -12.61 10.29
CA VAL A 9 5.95 -13.82 10.49
C VAL A 9 5.15 -13.74 11.79
N ALA A 10 5.80 -13.37 12.89
CA ALA A 10 5.13 -13.18 14.18
C ALA A 10 4.04 -12.09 14.09
N ALA A 11 4.34 -10.95 13.46
CA ALA A 11 3.36 -9.88 13.27
C ALA A 11 2.15 -10.33 12.44
N ILE A 12 2.35 -11.07 11.35
CA ILE A 12 1.28 -11.59 10.49
C ILE A 12 0.42 -12.61 11.25
N LEU A 13 1.03 -13.51 12.04
CA LEU A 13 0.30 -14.48 12.85
C LEU A 13 -0.54 -13.78 13.93
N LEU A 14 0.05 -12.82 14.65
CA LEU A 14 -0.66 -12.00 15.64
C LEU A 14 -1.81 -11.22 15.01
N TYR A 15 -1.60 -10.66 13.81
CA TYR A 15 -2.63 -9.97 13.04
C TYR A 15 -3.80 -10.89 12.66
N GLY A 16 -3.51 -12.11 12.19
CA GLY A 16 -4.53 -13.11 11.88
C GLY A 16 -5.36 -13.53 13.11
N ILE A 17 -4.68 -13.78 14.25
CA ILE A 17 -5.33 -14.06 15.53
C ILE A 17 -6.21 -12.88 15.94
N PHE A 18 -5.68 -11.66 15.86
CA PHE A 18 -6.40 -10.43 16.19
C PHE A 18 -7.68 -10.28 15.36
N ILE A 19 -7.64 -10.52 14.04
CA ILE A 19 -8.83 -10.45 13.19
C ILE A 19 -9.89 -11.46 13.66
N LYS A 20 -9.49 -12.71 13.90
CA LYS A 20 -10.42 -13.79 14.30
C LYS A 20 -11.05 -13.51 15.67
N VAL A 21 -10.22 -13.24 16.67
CA VAL A 21 -10.64 -12.98 18.06
C VAL A 21 -11.41 -11.67 18.15
N GLY A 22 -10.91 -10.60 17.54
CA GLY A 22 -11.57 -9.29 17.55
C GLY A 22 -12.95 -9.32 16.92
N ARG A 23 -13.13 -10.01 15.78
CA ARG A 23 -14.46 -10.16 15.16
C ARG A 23 -15.42 -10.97 16.02
N ALA A 24 -14.96 -12.04 16.65
CA ALA A 24 -15.79 -12.83 17.57
C ALA A 24 -16.19 -12.02 18.81
N TYR A 25 -15.23 -11.30 19.41
CA TYR A 25 -15.45 -10.48 20.59
C TYR A 25 -16.45 -9.34 20.36
N PHE A 26 -16.34 -8.65 19.21
CA PHE A 26 -17.24 -7.57 18.86
C PHE A 26 -18.58 -8.05 18.29
N HIS A 27 -18.79 -9.34 17.98
CA HIS A 27 -20.05 -9.83 17.40
C HIS A 27 -21.27 -9.36 18.20
N ASN A 28 -21.27 -9.58 19.53
CA ASN A 28 -22.38 -9.27 20.43
C ASN A 28 -22.31 -7.88 21.11
N ARG A 29 -21.30 -7.05 20.79
CA ARG A 29 -21.09 -5.75 21.46
C ARG A 29 -21.46 -4.56 20.57
N GLN A 30 -21.68 -3.38 21.13
CA GLN A 30 -21.88 -2.17 20.34
C GLN A 30 -20.55 -1.67 19.72
N PRO A 31 -20.57 -0.99 18.55
CA PRO A 31 -19.36 -0.43 17.95
C PRO A 31 -18.79 0.69 18.84
N LEU A 32 -17.47 0.72 19.00
CA LEU A 32 -16.79 1.79 19.73
C LEU A 32 -16.59 3.00 18.80
N SER A 33 -16.88 4.21 19.30
CA SER A 33 -16.85 5.45 18.52
C SER A 33 -15.53 6.21 18.67
N TRP A 34 -14.39 5.57 18.36
CA TRP A 34 -13.04 6.15 18.48
C TRP A 34 -12.66 7.02 17.27
N ARG A 35 -13.55 7.94 16.91
CA ARG A 35 -13.43 8.72 15.67
C ARG A 35 -12.28 9.72 15.72
N THR A 36 -12.07 10.39 16.86
CA THR A 36 -10.96 11.34 17.03
C THR A 36 -9.61 10.63 16.96
N THR A 37 -9.47 9.48 17.63
CA THR A 37 -8.25 8.65 17.57
C THR A 37 -7.97 8.19 16.14
N LEU A 38 -9.00 7.70 15.43
CA LEU A 38 -8.88 7.33 14.02
C LEU A 38 -8.49 8.53 13.13
N ALA A 39 -9.02 9.72 13.40
CA ALA A 39 -8.65 10.93 12.67
C ALA A 39 -7.16 11.27 12.88
N MET A 40 -6.70 11.33 14.13
CA MET A 40 -5.30 11.61 14.46
C MET A 40 -4.36 10.54 13.88
N TRP A 41 -4.76 9.28 13.93
CA TRP A 41 -4.04 8.18 13.30
C TRP A 41 -3.85 8.39 11.80
N ASN A 42 -4.95 8.61 11.06
CA ASN A 42 -4.90 8.88 9.63
C ASN A 42 -4.08 10.13 9.30
N LEU A 43 -4.18 11.20 10.10
CA LEU A 43 -3.37 12.40 9.90
C LEU A 43 -1.88 12.10 10.10
N SER A 44 -1.52 11.34 11.13
CA SER A 44 -0.12 10.96 11.39
C SER A 44 0.49 10.15 10.24
N LEU A 45 -0.25 9.16 9.71
CA LEU A 45 0.19 8.37 8.56
C LEU A 45 0.27 9.20 7.27
N SER A 46 -0.64 10.16 7.09
CA SER A 46 -0.61 11.09 5.95
C SER A 46 0.63 11.98 5.99
N VAL A 47 0.92 12.61 7.14
CA VAL A 47 2.10 13.47 7.33
C VAL A 47 3.39 12.66 7.20
N PHE A 48 3.45 11.48 7.83
CA PHE A 48 4.58 10.56 7.69
C PHE A 48 4.85 10.21 6.23
N SER A 49 3.80 9.85 5.48
CA SER A 49 3.93 9.49 4.07
C SER A 49 4.34 10.67 3.20
N PHE A 50 3.83 11.87 3.49
CA PHE A 50 4.20 13.08 2.78
C PHE A 50 5.68 13.43 2.99
N ILE A 51 6.16 13.41 4.23
CA ILE A 51 7.57 13.66 4.51
C ILE A 51 8.43 12.58 3.84
N GLY A 52 8.07 11.30 3.98
CA GLY A 52 8.77 10.20 3.30
C GLY A 52 8.85 10.39 1.79
N PHE A 53 7.76 10.81 1.15
CA PHE A 53 7.75 11.14 -0.28
C PHE A 53 8.74 12.26 -0.61
N THR A 54 8.71 13.38 0.11
CA THR A 54 9.62 14.51 -0.14
C THR A 54 11.10 14.17 0.07
N ARG A 55 11.40 13.12 0.83
CA ARG A 55 12.77 12.69 1.12
C ARG A 55 13.28 11.67 0.11
N VAL A 56 12.40 10.81 -0.41
CA VAL A 56 12.77 9.74 -1.34
C VAL A 56 12.63 10.17 -2.81
N ALA A 57 11.61 10.97 -3.15
CA ALA A 57 11.30 11.33 -4.53
C ALA A 57 12.39 12.15 -5.23
N PRO A 58 13.02 13.16 -4.60
CA PRO A 58 14.09 13.92 -5.25
C PRO A 58 15.29 13.04 -5.62
N HIS A 59 15.68 12.12 -4.73
CA HIS A 59 16.73 11.15 -5.00
C HIS A 59 16.36 10.27 -6.18
N LEU A 60 15.14 9.70 -6.18
CA LEU A 60 14.65 8.89 -7.29
C LEU A 60 14.69 9.64 -8.62
N ILE A 61 14.23 10.89 -8.66
CA ILE A 61 14.22 11.73 -9.87
C ILE A 61 15.66 11.98 -10.35
N HIS A 62 16.57 12.32 -9.44
CA HIS A 62 17.97 12.52 -9.75
C HIS A 62 18.59 11.25 -10.35
N THR A 63 18.36 10.08 -9.75
CA THR A 63 18.90 8.81 -10.25
C THR A 63 18.34 8.45 -11.63
N LEU A 64 17.04 8.66 -11.86
CA LEU A 64 16.41 8.41 -13.16
C LEU A 64 16.88 9.38 -14.26
N TYR A 65 17.34 10.58 -13.90
CA TYR A 65 17.83 11.58 -14.84
C TYR A 65 19.31 11.36 -15.21
N HIS A 66 20.13 10.92 -14.25
CA HIS A 66 21.59 10.82 -14.43
C HIS A 66 22.09 9.41 -14.81
N TYR A 67 21.34 8.35 -14.49
CA TYR A 67 21.73 6.98 -14.79
C TYR A 67 20.83 6.34 -15.84
N SER A 68 21.38 5.41 -16.62
CA SER A 68 20.56 4.63 -17.54
C SER A 68 19.59 3.71 -16.78
N ILE A 69 18.48 3.34 -17.43
CA ILE A 69 17.49 2.42 -16.86
C ILE A 69 18.16 1.09 -16.47
N SER A 70 19.11 0.60 -17.26
CA SER A 70 19.80 -0.65 -16.96
C SER A 70 20.68 -0.56 -15.71
N GLU A 71 21.40 0.55 -15.55
CA GLU A 71 22.19 0.82 -14.35
C GLU A 71 21.30 0.96 -13.11
N PHE A 72 20.20 1.72 -13.22
CA PHE A 72 19.25 1.89 -12.12
C PHE A 72 18.71 0.56 -11.57
N PHE A 73 18.36 -0.37 -12.46
CA PHE A 73 17.79 -1.67 -12.06
C PHE A 73 18.83 -2.66 -11.51
N CYS A 74 20.11 -2.46 -11.80
CA CYS A 74 21.16 -3.42 -11.49
C CYS A 74 22.22 -2.94 -10.49
N PHE A 75 22.33 -1.64 -10.25
CA PHE A 75 23.24 -1.10 -9.25
C PHE A 75 22.88 -1.53 -7.83
N ASP A 76 23.91 -1.75 -7.03
CA ASP A 76 23.76 -2.07 -5.61
C ASP A 76 23.10 -0.87 -4.90
N PRO A 77 21.90 -1.07 -4.30
CA PRO A 77 21.21 0.02 -3.66
C PRO A 77 21.89 0.52 -2.38
N GLU A 78 22.77 -0.26 -1.75
CA GLU A 78 23.59 0.21 -0.63
C GLU A 78 24.54 1.33 -1.08
N GLN A 79 25.09 1.20 -2.29
CA GLN A 79 26.00 2.21 -2.87
C GLN A 79 25.24 3.38 -3.51
N SER A 80 24.03 3.13 -4.02
CA SER A 80 23.20 4.13 -4.73
C SER A 80 22.48 5.09 -3.78
N TYR A 81 21.49 4.59 -3.03
CA TYR A 81 20.63 5.42 -2.17
C TYR A 81 20.74 5.09 -0.69
N GLY A 82 21.35 3.95 -0.34
CA GLY A 82 21.64 3.57 1.04
C GLY A 82 22.76 4.41 1.67
N SER A 83 23.65 4.95 0.84
CA SER A 83 24.76 5.83 1.22
C SER A 83 24.31 7.26 1.52
N GLU A 84 23.14 7.69 1.02
CA GLU A 84 22.54 8.97 1.37
C GLU A 84 21.76 8.83 2.70
N PRO A 85 22.19 9.48 3.80
CA PRO A 85 21.64 9.23 5.13
C PRO A 85 20.13 9.50 5.24
N SER A 86 19.62 10.46 4.48
CA SER A 86 18.20 10.82 4.52
C SER A 86 17.36 9.79 3.76
N THR A 87 17.62 9.55 2.47
CA THR A 87 16.88 8.55 1.68
C THR A 87 16.94 7.15 2.30
N GLY A 88 18.12 6.69 2.72
CA GLY A 88 18.28 5.39 3.38
C GLY A 88 17.40 5.25 4.63
N LEU A 89 17.38 6.26 5.50
CA LEU A 89 16.52 6.26 6.69
C LEU A 89 15.03 6.16 6.33
N TRP A 90 14.56 6.92 5.35
CA TRP A 90 13.14 6.94 4.97
C TRP A 90 12.68 5.66 4.27
N LEU A 91 13.59 4.90 3.66
CA LEU A 91 13.31 3.55 3.15
C LEU A 91 13.21 2.52 4.27
N VAL A 92 14.06 2.61 5.31
CA VAL A 92 13.92 1.77 6.50
C VAL A 92 12.59 2.06 7.21
N LEU A 93 12.28 3.35 7.41
CA LEU A 93 11.01 3.77 8.02
C LEU A 93 9.80 3.32 7.20
N PHE A 94 9.90 3.27 5.86
CA PHE A 94 8.85 2.73 5.00
C PHE A 94 8.55 1.26 5.28
N VAL A 95 9.59 0.45 5.42
CA VAL A 95 9.44 -0.99 5.73
C VAL A 95 8.84 -1.15 7.13
N LEU A 96 9.32 -0.36 8.09
CA LEU A 96 8.81 -0.38 9.45
C LEU A 96 7.36 0.12 9.55
N SER A 97 6.92 1.06 8.71
CA SER A 97 5.55 1.60 8.74
C SER A 97 4.49 0.55 8.45
N LYS A 98 4.85 -0.56 7.78
CA LYS A 98 3.91 -1.66 7.49
C LYS A 98 3.43 -2.38 8.76
N PHE A 99 4.20 -2.34 9.85
CA PHE A 99 3.76 -2.88 11.14
C PHE A 99 2.68 -1.99 11.81
N PRO A 100 2.91 -0.67 12.02
CA PRO A 100 1.86 0.22 12.50
C PRO A 100 0.61 0.25 11.60
N GLU A 101 0.75 0.19 10.27
CA GLU A 101 -0.39 0.15 9.32
C GLU A 101 -1.36 -1.02 9.59
N LEU A 102 -0.94 -2.09 10.29
CA LEU A 102 -1.84 -3.16 10.73
C LEU A 102 -2.95 -2.66 11.69
N LEU A 103 -2.74 -1.53 12.37
CA LEU A 103 -3.74 -0.89 13.23
C LEU A 103 -4.95 -0.35 12.44
N ASP A 104 -4.85 -0.19 11.12
CA ASP A 104 -6.01 0.17 10.29
C ASP A 104 -7.11 -0.90 10.41
N THR A 105 -6.73 -2.17 10.47
CA THR A 105 -7.67 -3.27 10.69
C THR A 105 -8.23 -3.27 12.10
N PHE A 106 -7.45 -2.86 13.09
CA PHE A 106 -7.96 -2.66 14.45
C PHE A 106 -9.12 -1.66 14.45
N PHE A 107 -8.94 -0.50 13.80
CA PHE A 107 -10.00 0.49 13.70
C PHE A 107 -11.24 -0.04 12.93
N ILE A 108 -11.07 -0.83 11.88
CA ILE A 108 -12.18 -1.46 11.14
C ILE A 108 -12.98 -2.40 12.05
N VAL A 109 -12.28 -3.24 12.83
CA VAL A 109 -12.91 -4.25 13.71
C VAL A 109 -13.70 -3.57 14.84
N ILE A 110 -13.11 -2.59 15.55
CA ILE A 110 -13.80 -1.92 16.67
C ILE A 110 -15.02 -1.10 16.21
N HIS A 111 -14.99 -0.57 14.98
CA HIS A 111 -16.10 0.18 14.39
C HIS A 111 -17.12 -0.73 13.69
N LYS A 112 -16.96 -2.06 13.77
CA LYS A 112 -17.81 -3.06 13.11
C LYS A 112 -17.98 -2.83 11.60
N LYS A 113 -16.93 -2.37 10.93
CA LYS A 113 -16.95 -2.21 9.46
C LYS A 113 -16.62 -3.54 8.78
N PRO A 114 -17.17 -3.80 7.59
CA PRO A 114 -16.88 -5.04 6.86
C PRO A 114 -15.40 -5.09 6.46
N LEU A 115 -14.69 -6.08 6.98
CA LEU A 115 -13.31 -6.36 6.60
C LEU A 115 -13.29 -7.11 5.27
N ILE A 116 -12.95 -6.40 4.18
CA ILE A 116 -12.92 -6.96 2.83
C ILE A 116 -11.61 -7.72 2.57
N LEU A 117 -11.66 -8.69 1.64
CA LEU A 117 -10.50 -9.49 1.23
C LEU A 117 -9.30 -8.63 0.84
N LEU A 118 -9.53 -7.63 0.00
CA LEU A 118 -8.51 -6.70 -0.47
C LEU A 118 -7.70 -6.08 0.68
N HIS A 119 -8.34 -5.74 1.80
CA HIS A 119 -7.71 -5.06 2.92
C HIS A 119 -6.73 -5.96 3.67
N TRP A 120 -7.23 -7.07 4.24
CA TRP A 120 -6.38 -7.93 5.08
C TRP A 120 -5.34 -8.69 4.26
N TYR A 121 -5.66 -9.08 3.02
CA TYR A 121 -4.71 -9.70 2.11
C TYR A 121 -3.55 -8.73 1.83
N HIS A 122 -3.86 -7.50 1.42
CA HIS A 122 -2.88 -6.45 1.15
C HIS A 122 -1.93 -6.22 2.34
N HIS A 123 -2.46 -6.02 3.55
CA HIS A 123 -1.63 -5.74 4.73
C HIS A 123 -0.68 -6.90 5.08
N ILE A 124 -1.10 -8.15 4.90
CA ILE A 124 -0.24 -9.32 5.12
C ILE A 124 0.84 -9.39 4.05
N SER A 125 0.48 -9.35 2.77
CA SER A 125 1.43 -9.55 1.67
C SER A 125 2.40 -8.39 1.52
N VAL A 126 1.97 -7.13 1.72
CA VAL A 126 2.87 -5.98 1.63
C VAL A 126 3.89 -5.97 2.76
N LEU A 127 3.50 -6.34 3.99
CA LEU A 127 4.41 -6.46 5.12
C LEU A 127 5.49 -7.52 4.85
N ALA A 128 5.07 -8.71 4.39
CA ALA A 128 5.99 -9.79 4.05
C ALA A 128 6.95 -9.37 2.91
N TYR A 129 6.41 -8.80 1.83
CA TYR A 129 7.19 -8.40 0.67
C TYR A 129 8.17 -7.26 0.99
N CYS A 130 7.74 -6.20 1.69
CA CYS A 130 8.63 -5.10 2.08
C CYS A 130 9.80 -5.59 2.92
N TRP A 131 9.57 -6.53 3.84
CA TRP A 131 10.65 -7.11 4.64
C TRP A 131 11.63 -7.92 3.81
N VAL A 132 11.13 -8.81 2.93
CA VAL A 132 11.97 -9.62 2.04
C VAL A 132 12.76 -8.74 1.07
N SER A 133 12.12 -7.73 0.49
CA SER A 133 12.73 -6.78 -0.45
C SER A 133 13.84 -5.96 0.21
N TYR A 134 13.63 -5.55 1.46
CA TYR A 134 14.63 -4.86 2.28
C TYR A 134 15.85 -5.75 2.57
N VAL A 135 15.64 -6.99 3.03
CA VAL A 135 16.73 -7.94 3.30
C VAL A 135 17.51 -8.29 2.03
N ASN A 136 16.85 -8.28 0.87
CA ASN A 136 17.46 -8.57 -0.42
C ASN A 136 18.11 -7.37 -1.09
N ASN A 137 18.07 -6.16 -0.50
CA ASN A 137 18.61 -4.94 -1.10
C ASN A 137 18.13 -4.78 -2.56
N THR A 138 16.81 -4.71 -2.75
CA THR A 138 16.22 -4.71 -4.09
C THR A 138 16.33 -3.32 -4.75
N PRO A 139 17.03 -3.15 -5.90
CA PRO A 139 17.23 -1.84 -6.53
C PRO A 139 15.94 -1.07 -6.90
N PRO A 140 14.94 -1.66 -7.57
CA PRO A 140 13.68 -0.96 -7.88
C PRO A 140 12.81 -0.69 -6.64
N GLY A 141 13.25 -1.09 -5.44
CA GLY A 141 12.56 -0.85 -4.17
C GLY A 141 12.22 0.61 -3.94
N ILE A 142 13.11 1.53 -4.31
CA ILE A 142 12.91 2.97 -4.15
C ILE A 142 11.72 3.51 -4.97
N ILE A 143 11.47 2.98 -6.18
CA ILE A 143 10.28 3.35 -6.99
C ILE A 143 9.02 2.95 -6.23
N PHE A 144 8.98 1.70 -5.75
CA PHE A 144 7.82 1.18 -5.03
C PHE A 144 7.53 1.98 -3.76
N CYS A 145 8.58 2.39 -3.03
CA CYS A 145 8.45 3.24 -1.84
C CYS A 145 7.93 4.63 -2.19
N ALA A 146 8.53 5.30 -3.18
CA ALA A 146 8.14 6.65 -3.57
C ALA A 146 6.68 6.73 -4.01
N MET A 147 6.24 5.82 -4.89
CA MET A 147 4.84 5.81 -5.35
C MET A 147 3.86 5.45 -4.23
N ASN A 148 4.23 4.53 -3.32
CA ASN A 148 3.38 4.18 -2.19
C ASN A 148 3.25 5.36 -1.22
N TYR A 149 4.35 6.04 -0.89
CA TYR A 149 4.32 7.24 -0.05
C TYR A 149 3.42 8.33 -0.65
N ALA A 150 3.51 8.59 -1.96
CA ALA A 150 2.66 9.56 -2.63
C ALA A 150 1.17 9.21 -2.50
N VAL A 151 0.79 7.97 -2.84
CA VAL A 151 -0.61 7.53 -2.80
C VAL A 151 -1.12 7.45 -1.35
N HIS A 152 -0.31 6.97 -0.42
CA HIS A 152 -0.67 6.87 1.01
C HIS A 152 -0.86 8.25 1.64
N ALA A 153 -0.02 9.23 1.31
CA ALA A 153 -0.19 10.60 1.79
C ALA A 153 -1.61 11.13 1.44
N ILE A 154 -2.04 10.93 0.20
CA ILE A 154 -3.36 11.36 -0.30
C ILE A 154 -4.49 10.52 0.30
N MET A 155 -4.34 9.20 0.32
CA MET A 155 -5.36 8.26 0.82
C MET A 155 -5.65 8.50 2.31
N TYR A 156 -4.62 8.57 3.15
CA TYR A 156 -4.80 8.79 4.58
C TYR A 156 -5.31 10.20 4.88
N PHE A 157 -4.90 11.22 4.11
CA PHE A 157 -5.46 12.56 4.24
C PHE A 157 -6.98 12.56 3.96
N TYR A 158 -7.41 11.82 2.94
CA TYR A 158 -8.83 11.65 2.67
C TYR A 158 -9.57 10.95 3.81
N TYR A 159 -9.00 9.90 4.40
CA TYR A 159 -9.60 9.22 5.55
C TYR A 159 -9.65 10.12 6.79
N PHE A 160 -8.65 10.96 7.01
CA PHE A 160 -8.69 12.01 8.02
C PHE A 160 -9.86 12.97 7.78
N LEU A 161 -10.01 13.53 6.57
CA LEU A 161 -11.11 14.44 6.22
C LEU A 161 -12.50 13.80 6.41
N MET A 162 -12.63 12.50 6.08
CA MET A 162 -13.83 11.71 6.37
C MET A 162 -14.07 11.56 7.88
N ALA A 163 -13.02 11.29 8.65
CA ALA A 163 -13.08 11.15 10.09
C ALA A 163 -13.38 12.47 10.82
N VAL A 164 -13.02 13.64 10.28
CA VAL A 164 -13.39 14.96 10.84
C VAL A 164 -14.64 15.58 10.23
N LYS A 165 -15.30 14.92 9.26
CA LYS A 165 -16.51 15.43 8.57
C LYS A 165 -16.25 16.71 7.73
N LEU A 166 -14.99 17.02 7.40
CA LEU A 166 -14.59 18.20 6.62
C LEU A 166 -14.24 17.88 5.17
N LYS A 167 -14.69 16.74 4.63
CA LYS A 167 -14.38 16.34 3.25
C LYS A 167 -15.03 17.31 2.24
N PRO A 168 -14.24 17.97 1.37
CA PRO A 168 -14.79 18.78 0.27
C PRO A 168 -15.61 17.93 -0.72
N LYS A 169 -16.61 18.52 -1.38
CA LYS A 169 -17.50 17.78 -2.32
C LYS A 169 -16.74 17.23 -3.53
N TRP A 170 -15.83 18.02 -4.11
CA TRP A 170 -15.00 17.65 -5.26
C TRP A 170 -14.02 16.50 -4.96
N PHE A 171 -13.50 16.40 -3.73
CA PHE A 171 -12.56 15.35 -3.36
C PHE A 171 -13.31 14.04 -3.06
N ASN A 172 -13.50 13.22 -4.09
CA ASN A 172 -14.21 11.94 -4.01
C ASN A 172 -13.24 10.74 -3.95
N SER A 173 -13.67 9.67 -3.30
CA SER A 173 -13.00 8.34 -3.25
C SER A 173 -12.62 7.77 -4.62
N TYR A 174 -13.27 8.23 -5.69
CA TYR A 174 -12.95 7.84 -7.05
C TYR A 174 -11.50 8.15 -7.43
N TYR A 175 -11.03 9.38 -7.18
CA TYR A 175 -9.65 9.79 -7.55
C TYR A 175 -8.59 8.98 -6.81
N ILE A 176 -8.87 8.60 -5.57
CA ILE A 176 -7.97 7.76 -4.77
C ILE A 176 -7.91 6.35 -5.35
N THR A 177 -9.07 5.79 -5.71
CA THR A 177 -9.12 4.45 -6.31
C THR A 177 -8.38 4.44 -7.65
N VAL A 178 -8.51 5.51 -8.46
CA VAL A 178 -7.75 5.65 -9.72
C VAL A 178 -6.25 5.74 -9.43
N ALA A 179 -5.82 6.57 -8.47
CA ALA A 179 -4.41 6.68 -8.09
C ALA A 179 -3.81 5.33 -7.61
N GLN A 180 -4.58 4.56 -6.83
CA GLN A 180 -4.19 3.21 -6.39
C GLN A 180 -4.07 2.23 -7.56
N ILE A 181 -5.00 2.25 -8.52
CA ILE A 181 -4.91 1.42 -9.74
C ILE A 181 -3.69 1.81 -10.57
N SER A 182 -3.46 3.11 -10.79
CA SER A 182 -2.29 3.61 -11.50
C SER A 182 -0.99 3.15 -10.84
N GLN A 183 -0.92 3.20 -9.51
CA GLN A 183 0.22 2.66 -8.74
C GLN A 183 0.43 1.15 -9.02
N MET A 184 -0.64 0.35 -9.07
CA MET A 184 -0.50 -1.08 -9.38
C MET A 184 -0.02 -1.33 -10.81
N VAL A 185 -0.52 -0.55 -11.78
CA VAL A 185 -0.07 -0.65 -13.18
C VAL A 185 1.42 -0.31 -13.31
N VAL A 186 1.87 0.79 -12.71
CA VAL A 186 3.29 1.16 -12.68
C VAL A 186 4.10 0.07 -11.98
N GLY A 187 3.59 -0.48 -10.88
CA GLY A 187 4.23 -1.59 -10.18
C GLY A 187 4.47 -2.81 -11.07
N VAL A 188 3.45 -3.24 -11.81
CA VAL A 188 3.57 -4.34 -12.78
C VAL A 188 4.61 -4.01 -13.86
N ILE A 189 4.57 -2.81 -14.45
CA ILE A 189 5.54 -2.39 -15.48
C ILE A 189 6.98 -2.48 -14.93
N VAL A 190 7.24 -1.95 -13.74
CA VAL A 190 8.56 -2.00 -13.10
C VAL A 190 9.00 -3.45 -12.89
N THR A 191 8.11 -4.34 -12.44
CA THR A 191 8.47 -5.77 -12.28
C THR A 191 8.75 -6.48 -13.60
N VAL A 192 8.02 -6.15 -14.67
CA VAL A 192 8.28 -6.66 -16.03
C VAL A 192 9.64 -6.19 -16.53
N LEU A 193 9.96 -4.91 -16.36
CA LEU A 193 11.29 -4.37 -16.66
C LEU A 193 12.39 -5.08 -15.86
N GLY A 194 12.12 -5.43 -14.60
CA GLY A 194 13.01 -6.23 -13.77
C GLY A 194 13.29 -7.66 -14.29
N PHE A 195 12.50 -8.19 -15.22
CA PHE A 195 12.80 -9.44 -15.93
C PHE A 195 13.53 -9.22 -17.25
N ILE A 196 13.29 -8.09 -17.92
CA ILE A 196 13.85 -7.78 -19.24
C ILE A 196 15.27 -7.23 -19.13
N ILE A 197 15.53 -6.36 -18.14
CA ILE A 197 16.77 -5.60 -18.04
C ILE A 197 17.97 -6.44 -17.60
N PRO A 198 17.90 -7.28 -16.54
CA PRO A 198 19.08 -8.01 -16.07
C PRO A 198 19.75 -8.88 -17.14
N PRO A 199 19.00 -9.63 -17.99
CA PRO A 199 19.60 -10.38 -19.10
C PRO A 199 20.32 -9.49 -20.14
N MET A 200 19.87 -8.24 -20.33
CA MET A 200 20.46 -7.32 -21.31
C MET A 200 21.61 -6.49 -20.75
N TYR A 201 21.79 -6.44 -19.43
CA TYR A 201 22.81 -5.61 -18.79
C TYR A 201 24.24 -6.12 -19.04
N GLY A 202 24.40 -7.42 -19.31
CA GLY A 202 25.70 -8.03 -19.65
C GLY A 202 26.72 -8.05 -18.50
N LYS A 203 26.33 -7.64 -17.29
CA LYS A 203 27.12 -7.64 -16.05
C LYS A 203 26.30 -8.22 -14.90
N GLU A 204 26.95 -8.45 -13.75
CA GLU A 204 26.24 -8.83 -12.52
C GLU A 204 25.23 -7.75 -12.12
N CYS A 205 24.02 -8.20 -11.75
CA CYS A 205 22.89 -7.35 -11.42
C CYS A 205 22.44 -7.64 -9.99
N ALA A 206 22.33 -6.60 -9.15
CA ALA A 206 21.90 -6.75 -7.75
C ALA A 206 20.44 -7.21 -7.61
N LEU A 207 19.62 -7.06 -8.65
CA LEU A 207 18.23 -7.49 -8.65
C LEU A 207 18.10 -9.02 -8.66
N LYS A 208 17.63 -9.57 -7.54
CA LYS A 208 17.35 -11.02 -7.43
C LYS A 208 16.03 -11.40 -8.10
N LYS A 209 16.07 -12.52 -8.84
CA LYS A 209 14.91 -13.05 -9.58
C LYS A 209 13.75 -13.40 -8.65
N GLU A 210 14.03 -14.02 -7.51
CA GLU A 210 13.02 -14.47 -6.55
C GLU A 210 12.23 -13.29 -5.99
N ASN A 211 12.93 -12.19 -5.69
CA ASN A 211 12.30 -10.97 -5.20
C ASN A 211 11.41 -10.34 -6.28
N ASN A 212 11.89 -10.30 -7.53
CA ASN A 212 11.11 -9.76 -8.63
C ASN A 212 9.87 -10.61 -8.96
N ILE A 213 9.94 -11.95 -8.82
CA ILE A 213 8.77 -12.84 -8.91
C ILE A 213 7.76 -12.52 -7.80
N ALA A 214 8.22 -12.39 -6.55
CA ALA A 214 7.35 -12.04 -5.44
C ALA A 214 6.66 -10.67 -5.66
N ALA A 215 7.40 -9.69 -6.18
CA ALA A 215 6.89 -8.38 -6.54
C ALA A 215 5.80 -8.46 -7.61
N LEU A 216 6.03 -9.21 -8.69
CA LEU A 216 5.08 -9.39 -9.78
C LEU A 216 3.78 -10.06 -9.30
N ILE A 217 3.89 -11.12 -8.50
CA ILE A 217 2.72 -11.80 -7.92
C ILE A 217 1.92 -10.82 -7.06
N MET A 218 2.59 -10.06 -6.19
CA MET A 218 1.93 -9.08 -5.33
C MET A 218 1.23 -7.99 -6.14
N TYR A 219 1.95 -7.25 -7.00
CA TYR A 219 1.36 -6.16 -7.79
C TYR A 219 0.31 -6.64 -8.78
N GLY A 220 0.50 -7.81 -9.39
CA GLY A 220 -0.48 -8.44 -10.28
C GLY A 220 -1.77 -8.79 -9.54
N SER A 221 -1.67 -9.44 -8.37
CA SER A 221 -2.85 -9.76 -7.56
C SER A 221 -3.58 -8.50 -7.09
N TYR A 222 -2.85 -7.46 -6.70
CA TYR A 222 -3.46 -6.19 -6.27
C TYR A 222 -4.18 -5.50 -7.42
N LEU A 223 -3.58 -5.45 -8.62
CA LEU A 223 -4.22 -4.87 -9.79
C LEU A 223 -5.58 -5.53 -10.05
N LEU A 224 -5.64 -6.86 -10.02
CA LEU A 224 -6.89 -7.61 -10.21
C LEU A 224 -7.93 -7.27 -9.12
N LEU A 225 -7.53 -7.26 -7.85
CA LEU A 225 -8.43 -6.98 -6.74
C LEU A 225 -8.94 -5.53 -6.76
N PHE A 226 -8.09 -4.56 -7.10
CA PHE A 226 -8.46 -3.15 -7.23
C PHE A 226 -9.39 -2.91 -8.41
N LEU A 227 -9.14 -3.56 -9.56
CA LEU A 227 -10.05 -3.52 -10.71
C LEU A 227 -11.42 -4.12 -10.35
N GLN A 228 -11.44 -5.29 -9.70
CA GLN A 228 -12.68 -5.91 -9.22
C GLN A 228 -13.44 -4.99 -8.26
N PHE A 229 -12.74 -4.35 -7.32
CA PHE A 229 -13.32 -3.38 -6.39
C PHE A 229 -13.90 -2.17 -7.14
N PHE A 230 -13.16 -1.63 -8.11
CA PHE A 230 -13.56 -0.48 -8.91
C PHE A 230 -14.82 -0.77 -9.74
N PHE A 231 -14.86 -1.86 -10.49
CA PHE A 231 -16.03 -2.22 -11.29
C PHE A 231 -17.26 -2.47 -10.40
N LYS A 232 -17.11 -3.25 -9.32
CA LYS A 232 -18.20 -3.51 -8.37
C LYS A 232 -18.77 -2.23 -7.77
N ARG A 233 -17.92 -1.23 -7.50
CA ARG A 233 -18.32 0.02 -6.85
C ARG A 233 -18.89 1.06 -7.81
N TYR A 234 -18.33 1.19 -9.01
CA TYR A 234 -18.60 2.32 -9.91
C TYR A 234 -19.34 1.97 -11.20
N THR A 235 -19.28 0.72 -11.68
CA THR A 235 -19.98 0.33 -12.93
C THR A 235 -21.26 -0.47 -12.67
N THR A 236 -21.30 -1.33 -11.64
CA THR A 236 -22.46 -2.20 -11.35
C THR A 236 -23.66 -1.47 -10.70
N LYS A 237 -23.60 -0.14 -10.51
CA LYS A 237 -24.69 0.65 -9.90
C LYS A 237 -25.68 1.29 -10.89
N LYS A 238 -25.68 0.89 -12.16
CA LYS A 238 -26.77 1.20 -13.12
C LYS A 238 -27.73 0.01 -13.22
N GLY A 239 -28.70 -0.05 -12.31
CA GLY A 239 -29.75 -1.08 -12.33
C GLY A 239 -30.86 -0.93 -11.29
N GLY A 240 -30.97 0.22 -10.60
CA GLY A 240 -32.08 0.51 -9.70
C GLY A 240 -33.20 1.24 -10.45
N VAL A 241 -33.93 0.54 -11.33
CA VAL A 241 -35.20 1.05 -11.84
C VAL A 241 -36.18 1.08 -10.67
N SER A 242 -36.67 2.28 -10.39
CA SER A 242 -37.74 2.62 -9.46
C SER A 242 -38.94 1.69 -9.60
N ASN A 243 -39.14 0.77 -8.65
CA ASN A 243 -40.41 0.08 -8.51
C ASN A 243 -41.32 0.92 -7.60
N LYS A 244 -41.89 1.99 -8.17
CA LYS A 244 -42.97 2.75 -7.55
C LYS A 244 -44.27 2.03 -7.91
N LYS A 245 -44.58 0.93 -7.21
CA LYS A 245 -45.95 0.38 -7.21
C LYS A 245 -46.83 1.34 -6.41
N SER A 246 -47.52 2.20 -7.14
CA SER A 246 -48.76 2.84 -6.74
C SER A 246 -49.79 1.74 -6.55
N THR A 247 -50.04 1.31 -5.31
CA THR A 247 -51.29 0.63 -4.96
C THR A 247 -52.36 1.71 -4.84
N LYS A 248 -53.19 1.82 -5.88
CA LYS A 248 -54.59 2.26 -5.77
C LYS A 248 -55.43 1.03 -5.39
N GLU A 249 -56.62 1.27 -4.85
CA GLU A 249 -57.65 0.32 -4.36
C GLU A 249 -57.44 -0.01 -2.86
N GLU A 250 -58.32 0.30 -1.91
CA GLU A 250 -59.70 0.86 -1.85
C GLU A 250 -59.81 1.75 -0.60
#